data_AF-A0A2P5HQ53-F1
#
_entry.id   AF-A0A2P5HQ53-F1
#
_cell.length_a   1.000
_cell.length_b   1.000
_cell.length_c   1.000
_cell.angle_alpha   90.00
_cell.angle_beta   90.00
_cell.angle_gamma   90.00
#
_symmetry.space_group_name_H-M   'P 1'
#
loop_
_entity.id
_entity.type
_entity.pdbx_description
1 polymer ?
#
loop_
_entity_poly.entity_id
_entity_poly.type
_entity_poly.pdbx_seq_one_letter_code
_entity_poly.pdbx_strand_id
1 'polypeptide(L)' 'MSSQGSGSAPAAAKDIKSVLENKPLKFKFKTGGASYIAQVHTDRSSYERIKSSRTSSADSISSASSTGSK' A
#
# COMPACT_ATOMS: atom_id res chain seq x y z
N MET A 1 -53.12 14.40 0.67
CA MET A 1 -51.66 14.61 0.56
C MET A 1 -50.97 13.50 1.33
N SER A 2 -50.59 12.42 0.65
CA SER A 2 -49.88 11.30 1.28
C SER A 2 -48.39 11.54 1.10
N SER A 3 -47.68 11.87 2.18
CA SER A 3 -46.23 12.06 2.19
C SER A 3 -45.53 10.71 2.06
N GLN A 4 -44.90 10.48 0.91
CA GLN A 4 -44.00 9.36 0.70
C GLN A 4 -42.66 9.72 1.34
N GLY A 5 -42.31 9.05 2.44
CA GLY A 5 -41.02 9.20 3.10
C GLY A 5 -39.90 8.73 2.19
N SER A 6 -38.97 9.63 1.87
CA SER A 6 -37.72 9.30 1.21
C SER A 6 -36.89 8.39 2.12
N GLY A 7 -37.00 7.07 1.90
CA GLY A 7 -36.08 6.11 2.47
C GLY A 7 -34.72 6.24 1.81
N SER A 8 -33.74 6.81 2.52
CA SER A 8 -32.33 6.74 2.11
C SER A 8 -31.91 5.28 2.06
N ALA A 9 -31.63 4.78 0.85
CA ALA A 9 -31.03 3.47 0.65
C ALA A 9 -29.71 3.36 1.45
N PRO A 10 -29.42 2.23 2.12
CA PRO A 10 -28.14 2.06 2.76
C PRO A 10 -27.08 2.15 1.67
N ALA A 11 -26.15 3.10 1.79
CA ALA A 11 -24.94 3.12 0.98
C ALA A 11 -24.34 1.73 1.08
N ALA A 12 -24.29 0.99 -0.04
CA ALA A 12 -23.78 -0.37 -0.08
C ALA A 12 -22.44 -0.38 0.65
N ALA A 13 -22.43 -0.95 1.86
CA ALA A 13 -21.24 -1.07 2.67
C ALA A 13 -20.27 -1.89 1.81
N LYS A 14 -19.29 -1.22 1.22
CA LYS A 14 -18.27 -1.89 0.42
C LYS A 14 -17.65 -2.91 1.33
N ASP A 15 -17.90 -4.18 1.05
CA ASP A 15 -17.33 -5.29 1.80
C ASP A 15 -15.82 -5.20 1.64
N ILE A 16 -15.17 -4.67 2.68
CA ILE A 16 -13.74 -4.42 2.67
C ILE A 16 -13.01 -5.75 2.48
N LYS A 17 -13.57 -6.84 3.00
CA LYS A 17 -13.01 -8.18 2.89
C LYS A 17 -12.84 -8.62 1.43
N SER A 18 -13.88 -8.48 0.62
CA SER A 18 -13.85 -8.79 -0.82
C SER A 18 -12.81 -7.96 -1.58
N VAL A 19 -12.62 -6.69 -1.20
CA VAL A 19 -11.60 -5.83 -1.82
C VAL A 19 -10.19 -6.32 -1.46
N LEU A 20 -9.98 -6.75 -0.21
CA LEU A 20 -8.70 -7.25 0.28
C LEU A 20 -8.33 -8.62 -0.30
N GLU A 21 -9.29 -9.50 -0.52
CA GLU A 21 -9.07 -10.82 -1.15
C GLU A 21 -8.50 -10.70 -2.57
N ASN A 22 -8.89 -9.65 -3.29
CA ASN A 22 -8.51 -9.47 -4.69
C ASN A 22 -7.30 -8.56 -4.88
N LYS A 23 -6.96 -7.69 -3.90
CA LYS A 23 -5.93 -6.66 -4.06
C LYS A 23 -5.12 -6.45 -2.78
N PRO A 24 -3.77 -6.39 -2.86
CA PRO A 24 -2.95 -6.05 -1.71
C PRO A 24 -3.18 -4.61 -1.27
N LEU A 25 -3.14 -4.38 0.04
CA LEU A 25 -3.19 -3.03 0.62
C LEU A 25 -1.88 -2.31 0.33
N LYS A 26 -1.98 -1.09 -0.22
CA LYS A 26 -0.83 -0.23 -0.50
C LYS A 26 -0.84 0.98 0.41
N PHE A 27 0.19 1.13 1.21
CA PHE A 27 0.41 2.28 2.07
C PHE A 27 1.53 3.13 1.50
N LYS A 28 1.28 4.42 1.32
CA LYS A 28 2.29 5.40 0.91
C LYS A 28 2.59 6.30 2.09
N PHE A 29 3.85 6.37 2.49
CA PHE A 29 4.30 7.25 3.56
C PHE A 29 5.47 8.09 3.07
N LYS A 30 5.52 9.33 3.55
CA LYS A 30 6.59 10.29 3.26
C LYS A 30 7.32 10.62 4.55
N THR A 31 8.63 10.50 4.54
CA THR A 31 9.49 10.89 5.68
C THR A 31 10.89 11.20 5.18
N GLY A 32 11.57 12.14 5.83
CA GLY A 32 12.95 12.52 5.48
C GLY A 32 13.16 12.96 4.03
N GLY A 33 12.16 13.58 3.40
CA GLY A 33 12.19 13.98 1.98
C GLY A 33 11.96 12.84 0.98
N ALA A 34 11.90 11.59 1.43
CA ALA A 34 11.65 10.42 0.60
C ALA A 34 10.19 9.95 0.66
N SER A 35 9.78 9.18 -0.35
CA SER A 35 8.46 8.51 -0.41
C SER A 35 8.64 7.01 -0.45
N TYR A 36 7.89 6.30 0.38
CA TYR A 36 7.97 4.86 0.54
C TYR A 36 6.61 4.23 0.28
N ILE A 37 6.64 2.99 -0.24
CA ILE A 37 5.44 2.18 -0.50
C ILE A 37 5.57 0.85 0.22
N ALA A 38 4.69 0.61 1.20
CA ALA A 38 4.50 -0.70 1.80
C ALA A 38 3.30 -1.40 1.17
N GLN A 39 3.44 -2.70 0.92
CA GLN A 39 2.39 -3.55 0.38
C GLN A 39 2.14 -4.72 1.33
N VAL A 40 0.88 -4.88 1.76
CA VAL A 40 0.45 -6.01 2.58
C VAL A 40 -0.39 -6.94 1.73
N HIS A 41 0.03 -8.20 1.67
CA HIS A 41 -0.65 -9.27 0.94
C HIS A 41 -1.44 -10.13 1.93
N THR A 42 -2.55 -10.69 1.45
CA THR A 42 -3.45 -11.55 2.23
C THR A 42 -2.83 -12.90 2.58
N ASP A 43 -1.98 -13.44 1.70
CA ASP A 43 -1.34 -14.74 1.89
C ASP A 43 0.12 -14.75 1.40
N ARG A 44 0.85 -15.80 1.81
CA ARG A 44 2.27 -15.96 1.52
C ARG A 44 2.56 -16.20 0.03
N SER A 45 1.72 -16.96 -0.66
CA SER A 45 1.91 -17.28 -2.07
C SER A 45 1.77 -16.04 -2.94
N SER A 46 0.79 -15.18 -2.63
CA SER A 46 0.60 -13.89 -3.29
C SER A 46 1.79 -12.96 -3.08
N TYR A 47 2.35 -12.94 -1.86
CA TYR A 47 3.56 -12.18 -1.58
C TYR A 47 4.76 -12.67 -2.39
N GLU A 48 5.02 -13.99 -2.44
CA GLU A 48 6.19 -14.55 -3.13
C GLU A 48 6.16 -14.30 -4.65
N ARG A 49 4.99 -14.37 -5.30
CA ARG A 49 4.83 -14.02 -6.72
C ARG A 49 5.24 -12.57 -6.99
N ILE A 50 4.81 -11.65 -6.13
CA ILE A 50 5.10 -10.21 -6.27
C ILE A 50 6.55 -9.91 -5.88
N LYS A 51 7.08 -10.59 -4.85
CA LYS A 51 8.47 -10.46 -4.40
C LYS A 51 9.44 -10.83 -5.52
N SER A 52 9.16 -11.88 -6.27
CA SER A 52 9.99 -12.26 -7.42
C SER A 52 9.98 -11.22 -8.54
N SER A 53 8.94 -10.39 -8.64
CA SER A 53 8.84 -9.28 -9.60
C SER A 53 9.41 -7.96 -9.07
N ARG A 54 9.69 -7.86 -7.76
CA ARG A 54 10.42 -6.71 -7.22
C ARG A 54 11.88 -6.85 -7.65
N THR A 55 12.23 -6.14 -8.73
CA THR A 55 13.61 -5.72 -8.97
C THR A 55 14.12 -5.14 -7.67
N SER A 56 15.12 -5.81 -7.08
CA SER A 56 15.88 -5.24 -5.99
C SER A 56 16.55 -4.03 -6.59
N SER A 57 16.01 -2.84 -6.38
CA SER A 57 16.79 -1.63 -6.58
C SER A 57 17.92 -1.75 -5.58
N ALA A 58 19.07 -2.22 -6.05
CA ALA A 58 20.34 -2.02 -5.40
C ALA A 58 20.65 -0.52 -5.55
N ASP A 59 19.82 0.32 -4.92
CA ASP A 59 20.16 1.70 -4.65
C ASP A 59 21.32 1.61 -3.67
N SER A 60 22.51 1.48 -4.25
CA SER A 60 23.77 1.44 -3.55
C SER A 60 23.80 2.73 -2.74
N ILE A 61 23.61 2.62 -1.43
CA ILE A 61 24.00 3.67 -0.51
C ILE A 61 25.51 3.68 -0.62
N SER A 62 26.04 4.45 -1.58
CA SER A 62 27.42 4.88 -1.53
C SER A 62 27.50 5.76 -0.30
N SER A 63 27.75 5.13 0.86
CA SER A 63 28.23 5.82 2.03
C SER A 63 29.54 6.44 1.60
N ALA A 64 29.50 7.69 1.14
CA ALA A 64 30.68 8.53 1.07
C ALA A 64 31.17 8.66 2.51
N SER A 65 32.04 7.71 2.90
CA SER A 65 32.82 7.77 4.11
C SER A 65 33.63 9.05 4.02
N SER A 66 33.19 10.09 4.73
CA SER A 66 34.01 11.28 4.98
C SER A 66 35.10 10.92 5.99
N THR A 67 36.00 10.02 5.58
CA THR A 67 37.26 9.76 6.25
C THR A 67 38.27 10.81 5.82
N GLY A 68 38.50 11.80 6.71
CA GLY A 68 39.65 12.71 6.66
C GLY A 68 39.58 13.78 5.56
N SER A 69 40.09 14.98 5.77
CA SER A 69 41.45 15.21 6.29
C SER A 69 41.61 16.65 6.80
N LYS A 70 42.34 16.77 7.91
CA LYS A 70 43.14 17.90 8.44
C LYS A 70 42.63 19.33 8.30
#